data_AF-A0AAU9XTD8-F1
#
_entry.id   AF-A0AAU9XTD8-F1
#
_cell.length_a   1.000
_cell.length_b   1.000
_cell.length_c   1.000
_cell.angle_alpha   90.00
_cell.angle_beta   90.00
_cell.angle_gamma   90.00
#
_symmetry.space_group_name_H-M   'P 1'
#
loop_
_entity.id
_entity.type
_entity.pdbx_description
1 polymer ?
#
loop_
_entity_poly.entity_id
_entity_poly.type
_entity_poly.pdbx_seq_one_letter_code
_entity_poly.pdbx_strand_id
1 'polypeptide(L)'
;MTSSVKATKSFISQLSSSACPVVLLKRYLAMFKIPPDSKDFIFKPISKGKGSYKLVAPDKPISYSTTRGTFRRDLQSLGVEPSKFGLHSLRSGGATVEANNGVKPKV
;
A
#
# COMPACT_ATOMS: atom_id res chain seq x y z
N MET A 1 -13.65 12.42 10.06
CA MET A 1 -12.69 12.89 9.04
C MET A 1 -12.47 11.79 8.02
N THR A 2 -13.09 11.91 6.85
CA THR A 2 -12.95 10.99 5.73
C THR A 2 -11.78 11.45 4.85
N SER A 3 -10.58 10.90 5.07
CA SER A 3 -9.47 11.14 4.16
C SER A 3 -9.67 10.32 2.88
N SER A 4 -10.27 10.94 1.87
CA SER A 4 -10.30 10.40 0.51
C SER A 4 -8.93 10.65 -0.13
N VAL A 5 -8.17 9.58 -0.39
CA VAL A 5 -6.90 9.68 -1.11
C VAL A 5 -7.22 9.83 -2.59
N LYS A 6 -7.15 11.06 -3.10
CA LYS A 6 -7.12 11.34 -4.54
C LYS A 6 -5.74 10.91 -5.06
N ALA A 7 -5.70 10.08 -6.10
CA ALA A 7 -4.46 9.58 -6.66
C ALA A 7 -3.56 10.76 -7.11
N THR A 8 -2.45 10.96 -6.42
CA THR A 8 -1.36 11.85 -6.85
C THR A 8 -0.42 11.06 -7.74
N LYS A 9 0.12 11.69 -8.78
CA LYS A 9 1.13 11.06 -9.65
C LYS A 9 2.38 10.79 -8.80
N SER A 10 2.68 9.52 -8.55
CA SER A 10 3.86 9.07 -7.81
C SER A 10 4.76 8.24 -8.71
N PHE A 11 6.07 8.41 -8.54
CA PHE A 11 7.07 7.57 -9.19
C PHE A 11 7.47 6.48 -8.20
N ILE A 12 7.40 5.22 -8.63
CA ILE A 12 7.84 4.07 -7.84
C ILE A 12 8.99 3.38 -8.57
N SER A 13 10.10 3.18 -7.87
CA SER A 13 11.30 2.56 -8.45
C SER A 13 11.12 1.05 -8.58
N GLN A 14 11.49 0.51 -9.75
CA GLN A 14 11.55 -0.94 -9.95
C GLN A 14 12.86 -1.46 -9.36
N LEU A 15 12.74 -2.39 -8.42
CA LEU A 15 13.84 -3.06 -7.73
C LEU A 15 13.92 -4.52 -8.19
N SER A 16 15.09 -5.15 -8.08
CA SER A 16 15.32 -6.56 -8.45
C SER A 16 14.83 -7.58 -7.40
N SER A 17 14.18 -7.12 -6.32
CA SER A 17 13.70 -7.97 -5.22
C SER A 17 12.28 -8.47 -5.43
N SER A 18 11.95 -9.64 -4.86
CA SER A 18 10.57 -10.15 -4.76
C SER A 18 9.65 -9.22 -3.96
N ALA A 19 10.21 -8.39 -3.08
CA ALA A 19 9.52 -7.35 -2.33
C ALA A 19 9.40 -6.02 -3.10
N CYS A 20 9.80 -5.97 -4.38
CA CYS A 20 9.70 -4.77 -5.19
C CYS A 20 8.25 -4.27 -5.28
N PRO A 21 7.96 -3.01 -4.92
CA PRO A 21 6.60 -2.45 -4.98
C PRO A 21 5.97 -2.54 -6.37
N VAL A 22 6.75 -2.33 -7.44
CA VAL A 22 6.28 -2.45 -8.84
C VAL A 22 5.82 -3.87 -9.17
N VAL A 23 6.59 -4.89 -8.78
CA VAL A 23 6.27 -6.29 -9.04
C VAL A 23 5.04 -6.71 -8.22
N LEU A 24 4.97 -6.32 -6.94
CA LEU A 24 3.83 -6.60 -6.08
C LEU A 24 2.55 -5.92 -6.57
N LEU A 25 2.64 -4.67 -7.03
CA LEU A 25 1.51 -3.93 -7.60
C LEU A 25 1.00 -4.60 -8.88
N LYS A 26 1.89 -4.99 -9.80
CA LYS A 26 1.51 -5.72 -11.02
C LYS A 26 0.78 -7.03 -10.70
N ARG A 27 1.28 -7.80 -9.72
CA ARG A 27 0.61 -9.03 -9.24
C ARG A 27 -0.77 -8.75 -8.67
N TYR A 28 -0.91 -7.70 -7.87
CA TYR A 28 -2.19 -7.28 -7.31
C TYR A 28 -3.20 -6.92 -8.41
N LEU A 29 -2.81 -6.09 -9.37
CA LEU A 29 -3.66 -5.70 -10.50
C LEU A 29 -4.10 -6.91 -11.33
N ALA A 30 -3.17 -7.83 -11.60
CA ALA A 30 -3.47 -9.07 -12.33
C ALA A 30 -4.45 -9.97 -11.56
N MET A 31 -4.24 -10.14 -10.25
CA MET A 31 -5.09 -10.97 -9.38
C MET A 31 -6.54 -10.48 -9.35
N PHE A 32 -6.75 -9.16 -9.35
CA PHE A 32 -8.08 -8.55 -9.31
C PHE A 32 -8.60 -8.09 -10.69
N LYS A 33 -7.86 -8.40 -11.77
CA LYS A 33 -8.20 -8.02 -13.15
C LYS A 33 -8.48 -6.52 -13.31
N ILE A 34 -7.68 -5.69 -12.66
CA ILE A 34 -7.78 -4.22 -12.74
C ILE A 34 -6.95 -3.75 -13.94
N PRO A 35 -7.54 -3.06 -14.93
CA PRO A 35 -6.81 -2.50 -16.06
C PRO A 35 -5.75 -1.47 -15.59
N PRO A 36 -4.54 -1.45 -16.16
CA PRO A 36 -3.49 -0.50 -15.77
C PRO A 36 -3.88 0.97 -15.99
N ASP A 37 -4.78 1.22 -16.93
CA ASP A 37 -5.33 2.51 -17.34
C ASP A 37 -6.68 2.83 -16.65
N SER A 38 -7.12 1.99 -15.71
CA SER A 38 -8.33 2.23 -14.94
C SER A 38 -8.23 3.54 -14.15
N LYS A 39 -9.33 4.30 -14.15
CA LYS A 39 -9.49 5.51 -13.33
C LYS A 39 -10.00 5.19 -11.92
N ASP A 40 -10.24 3.92 -11.61
CA ASP A 40 -10.72 3.50 -10.30
C ASP A 40 -9.62 3.61 -9.23
N PHE A 41 -10.04 3.56 -7.96
CA PHE A 41 -9.11 3.37 -6.86
C PHE A 41 -8.31 2.08 -7.02
N ILE A 42 -6.97 2.14 -6.91
CA ILE A 42 -6.12 0.95 -7.00
C ILE A 42 -6.42 0.00 -5.84
N PHE A 43 -6.45 0.50 -4.60
CA PHE A 43 -6.71 -0.29 -3.40
C PHE A 43 -8.15 -0.15 -2.96
N LYS A 44 -8.92 -1.23 -3.10
CA LYS A 44 -10.35 -1.31 -2.79
C LYS A 44 -10.59 -2.32 -1.65
N PRO A 45 -11.71 -2.24 -0.91
CA PRO A 45 -12.05 -3.23 0.10
C PRO A 45 -12.14 -4.64 -0.47
N ILE A 46 -11.52 -5.60 0.22
CA ILE A 46 -11.49 -7.03 -0.14
C ILE A 46 -12.25 -7.83 0.90
N SER A 47 -13.14 -8.73 0.47
CA SER A 47 -13.70 -9.79 1.31
C SER A 47 -12.98 -11.11 1.05
N LYS A 48 -12.78 -11.86 2.13
CA LYS A 48 -12.28 -13.24 2.08
C LYS A 48 -13.47 -14.20 2.17
N GLY A 49 -13.70 -14.96 1.10
CA GLY A 49 -14.62 -16.09 1.07
C GLY A 49 -13.89 -17.42 1.27
N LYS A 50 -14.62 -18.55 1.19
CA LYS A 50 -14.01 -19.89 1.13
C LYS A 50 -13.12 -19.99 -0.12
N GLY A 51 -11.80 -19.92 0.07
CA GLY A 51 -10.81 -20.08 -0.98
C GLY A 51 -10.70 -18.95 -2.02
N SER A 52 -11.40 -17.81 -1.83
CA SER A 52 -11.34 -16.71 -2.78
C SER A 52 -11.31 -15.34 -2.11
N TYR A 53 -10.69 -14.38 -2.79
CA TYR A 53 -10.68 -12.97 -2.41
C TYR A 53 -11.43 -12.18 -3.48
N LYS A 54 -12.37 -11.33 -3.07
CA LYS A 54 -13.19 -10.53 -3.99
C LYS A 54 -13.18 -9.06 -3.59
N LEU A 55 -13.21 -8.16 -4.57
CA LEU A 55 -13.43 -6.74 -4.34
C LEU A 55 -14.92 -6.51 -4.04
N VAL A 56 -15.23 -5.85 -2.93
CA VAL A 56 -16.62 -5.76 -2.40
C VAL A 56 -17.27 -4.41 -2.70
N ALA A 57 -16.46 -3.37 -2.83
CA ALA A 57 -16.91 -2.01 -3.13
C ALA A 57 -15.92 -1.40 -4.14
N PRO A 58 -16.06 -1.72 -5.44
CA PRO A 58 -15.05 -1.36 -6.43
C PRO A 58 -14.96 0.15 -6.68
N ASP A 59 -16.01 0.88 -6.29
CA ASP A 59 -16.16 2.33 -6.34
C ASP A 59 -15.59 3.04 -5.11
N LYS A 60 -15.24 2.31 -4.05
CA LYS A 60 -14.78 2.88 -2.78
C LYS A 60 -13.31 2.58 -2.53
N PRO A 61 -12.54 3.56 -2.04
CA PRO A 61 -11.18 3.29 -1.59
C PRO A 61 -11.21 2.43 -0.31
N ILE A 62 -10.14 1.68 -0.07
CA ILE A 62 -9.91 1.07 1.23
C ILE A 62 -9.84 2.15 2.31
N SER A 63 -10.51 1.91 3.45
CA SER A 63 -10.48 2.88 4.55
C SER A 63 -9.12 2.89 5.25
N TYR A 64 -8.71 4.05 5.77
CA TYR A 64 -7.50 4.17 6.58
C TYR A 64 -7.51 3.20 7.77
N SER A 65 -8.66 3.04 8.45
CA SER A 65 -8.81 2.13 9.57
C SER A 65 -8.57 0.67 9.17
N THR A 66 -9.04 0.25 7.99
CA THR A 66 -8.81 -1.09 7.45
C THR A 66 -7.32 -1.31 7.16
N THR A 67 -6.67 -0.35 6.50
CA THR A 67 -5.23 -0.42 6.20
C THR A 67 -4.40 -0.43 7.49
N ARG A 68 -4.69 0.47 8.43
CA ARG A 68 -4.03 0.51 9.74
C ARG A 68 -4.21 -0.78 10.53
N GLY A 69 -5.43 -1.33 10.55
CA GLY A 69 -5.73 -2.59 11.23
C GLY A 69 -4.96 -3.77 10.64
N THR A 70 -4.90 -3.86 9.31
CA THR A 70 -4.15 -4.92 8.61
C THR A 70 -2.66 -4.78 8.85
N PHE A 71 -2.10 -3.58 8.69
CA PHE A 71 -0.69 -3.30 8.96
C PHE A 71 -0.28 -3.69 10.38
N ARG A 72 -1.09 -3.37 11.39
CA ARG A 72 -0.81 -3.76 12.78
C ARG A 72 -0.77 -5.28 12.97
N ARG A 73 -1.67 -6.02 12.32
CA ARG A 73 -1.68 -7.49 12.38
C ARG A 73 -0.45 -8.09 11.70
N ASP A 74 -0.05 -7.53 10.57
CA ASP A 74 1.14 -7.97 9.84
C ASP A 74 2.43 -7.69 10.63
N LEU A 75 2.51 -6.56 11.35
CA LEU A 75 3.64 -6.32 12.26
C LEU A 75 3.68 -7.36 13.40
N GLN A 76 2.53 -7.69 14.00
CA GLN A 76 2.46 -8.71 15.06
C GLN A 76 2.93 -10.08 14.56
N SER A 77 2.53 -10.48 13.35
CA SER A 77 2.94 -11.77 12.78
C SER A 77 4.44 -11.84 12.50
N LEU A 78 5.09 -10.68 12.32
CA LEU A 78 6.55 -10.56 12.19
C LEU A 78 7.28 -10.39 13.53
N GLY A 79 6.58 -10.45 14.68
CA GLY A 79 7.16 -10.25 16.01
C GLY A 79 7.46 -8.78 16.34
N VAL A 80 6.94 -7.84 15.56
CA VAL A 80 7.14 -6.39 15.76
C VAL A 80 5.98 -5.82 16.58
N GLU A 81 6.31 -5.07 17.64
CA GLU A 81 5.31 -4.46 18.51
C GLU A 81 4.56 -3.33 17.77
N PRO A 82 3.24 -3.42 17.52
CA PRO A 82 2.54 -2.42 16.70
C PRO A 82 2.28 -1.10 17.41
N SER A 83 2.51 -0.99 18.71
CA SER A 83 2.42 0.30 19.42
C SER A 83 3.56 1.25 19.00
N LYS A 84 4.72 0.69 18.64
CA LYS A 84 5.94 1.41 18.28
C LYS A 84 6.00 1.81 16.82
N PHE A 85 5.27 1.10 15.95
CA PHE A 85 5.31 1.30 14.51
C PHE A 85 3.91 1.53 13.93
N GLY A 86 3.79 2.52 13.05
CA GLY A 86 2.55 2.86 12.37
C GLY A 86 2.76 3.15 10.89
N LEU A 87 1.69 3.51 10.17
CA LEU A 87 1.78 3.85 8.75
C LEU A 87 2.71 5.06 8.50
N HIS A 88 2.82 5.98 9.46
CA HIS A 88 3.79 7.08 9.40
C HIS A 88 5.24 6.60 9.48
N SER A 89 5.53 5.48 10.15
CA SER A 89 6.87 4.91 10.20
C SER A 89 7.36 4.52 8.80
N LEU A 90 6.47 4.08 7.90
CA LEU A 90 6.82 3.82 6.49
C LEU A 90 7.25 5.11 5.78
N ARG A 91 6.55 6.23 6.03
CA ARG A 91 6.89 7.53 5.44
C ARG A 91 8.23 8.04 5.97
N SER A 92 8.41 8.06 7.29
CA SER A 92 9.65 8.54 7.89
C SER A 92 10.84 7.65 7.50
N GLY A 93 10.65 6.32 7.50
CA GLY A 93 11.69 5.38 7.07
C GLY A 93 12.07 5.58 5.60
N GLY A 94 11.09 5.77 4.71
CA GLY A 94 11.34 6.07 3.30
C GLY A 94 12.15 7.37 3.12
N ALA A 95 11.74 8.44 3.80
CA ALA A 95 12.45 9.72 3.75
C ALA A 95 13.89 9.62 4.28
N THR A 96 14.11 8.88 5.38
CA THR A 96 15.45 8.62 5.92
C THR A 96 16.31 7.84 4.93
N VAL A 97 15.76 6.81 4.28
CA VAL A 97 16.48 6.03 3.26
C VAL A 97 16.85 6.89 2.05
N GLU A 98 15.93 7.74 1.57
CA GLU A 98 16.21 8.68 0.48
C GLU A 98 17.31 9.68 0.84
N ALA A 99 17.26 10.27 2.04
CA ALA A 99 18.28 11.18 2.53
C ALA A 99 19.66 10.50 2.64
N ASN A 100 19.71 9.28 3.16
CA ASN A 100 20.95 8.49 3.26
C ASN A 100 21.53 8.13 1.88
N ASN A 101 20.69 8.02 0.85
CA ASN A 101 21.10 7.81 -0.54
C ASN A 101 21.52 9.12 -1.24
N GLY A 102 21.61 10.24 -0.51
CA GLY A 102 22.04 11.54 -1.05
C GLY A 102 20.99 12.26 -1.89
N VAL A 103 19.72 11.85 -1.83
CA VAL A 103 18.64 12.54 -2.54
C VAL A 103 18.38 13.88 -1.85
N LYS A 104 18.56 14.97 -2.60
CA LYS A 104 18.31 16.33 -2.09
C LYS A 104 16.80 16.59 -1.97
N PRO A 105 16.35 17.30 -0.92
CA PRO A 105 14.96 17.73 -0.83
C PRO A 105 14.60 18.60 -2.05
N LYS A 106 13.42 18.35 -2.61
CA LYS A 106 12.83 19.25 -3.61
C LYS A 106 12.37 20.51 -2.90
N VAL A 107 13.01 21.63 -3.24
CA VAL A 107 12.65 23.00 -2.84
C VAL A 107 11.44 23.47 -3.63
#